data_AF-D4AJE2-F1
#
_entry.id   AF-D4AJE2-F1
#
_cell.length_a   1.000
_cell.length_b   1.000
_cell.length_c   1.000
_cell.angle_alpha   90.00
_cell.angle_beta   90.00
_cell.angle_gamma   90.00
#
_symmetry.space_group_name_H-M   'P 1'
#
loop_
_entity.id
_entity.type
_entity.pdbx_description
1 polymer ?
#
loop_
_entity_poly.entity_id
_entity_poly.type
_entity_poly.pdbx_seq_one_letter_code
_entity_poly.pdbx_strand_id
1 'polypeptide(L)'
;MGFFDHLQKKGTGVIQAQKAQIRRVECKPPIVRSSSAPSHPVKPPSERAHSESSAKRIVTSPRKSTLSDSTGTVKKKVAVASKSDHLAVNPPRSRSVSRKRSSPAVQQLLSSSDGSETDESLDIRLSKRTKVSASAEPDLKRQLRSEIAFSETAEHSFPMVHAMDIASIEKKTPGFSSAFKEPSGCTTIALQYPTYSQRERYQLVIPRENDGFKPLEDIVQVVETVSHNYIPEDQISAFTDDSTGYIRLLRRAIKQESPKDFWNAVKAYNETIRRLRDEGVIAKHLDAMHSLSLPWVERILTQVYSRTVSLRVESLKKYESGTDNVYGELLPRFISDIFQKTHLKSDQVFVDLGSGVGNVVLQAALEVGCESWGCEMMQNACDLARLQQAEFKARCRLWGLSSGKVHLVQGDFLDNERIAKALRRADVVLINNQAFTPETNNRIINLLLDLKEGCQIVSLKSFVPTGHKMQARNLNSPINLLSVERHNYWSDSVSWTNAGGTYFIAKKDSSRLRAFSDSLYN
;
A
#
# COMPACT_ATOMS: atom_id res chain seq x y z
N MET A 1 5.41 -14.64 4.31
CA MET A 1 5.70 -13.24 3.98
C MET A 1 4.63 -12.76 3.02
N GLY A 2 3.99 -11.64 3.31
CA GLY A 2 3.03 -11.00 2.41
C GLY A 2 3.76 -10.30 1.26
N PHE A 3 3.04 -9.98 0.17
CA PHE A 3 3.62 -9.21 -0.93
C PHE A 3 4.05 -7.80 -0.48
N PHE A 4 3.28 -7.19 0.43
CA PHE A 4 3.58 -5.86 1.00
C PHE A 4 4.90 -5.82 1.79
N ASP A 5 5.35 -6.95 2.38
CA ASP A 5 6.65 -7.08 3.07
C ASP A 5 7.84 -6.70 2.15
N HIS A 6 7.69 -6.86 0.84
CA HIS A 6 8.74 -6.57 -0.14
C HIS A 6 8.86 -5.08 -0.49
N LEU A 7 7.81 -4.26 -0.28
CA LEU A 7 7.89 -2.80 -0.47
C LEU A 7 8.86 -2.16 0.52
N GLN A 8 8.94 -2.67 1.75
CA GLN A 8 9.85 -2.17 2.79
C GLN A 8 11.33 -2.50 2.53
N LYS A 9 11.65 -3.52 1.72
CA LYS A 9 13.03 -4.02 1.55
C LYS A 9 13.95 -3.11 0.73
N LYS A 10 13.42 -2.17 -0.05
CA LYS A 10 14.23 -1.14 -0.73
C LYS A 10 14.61 -0.01 0.24
N GLY A 11 15.49 -0.34 1.19
CA GLY A 11 15.96 0.59 2.22
C GLY A 11 16.71 1.80 1.65
N THR A 12 16.04 2.95 1.59
CA THR A 12 16.68 4.25 1.34
C THR A 12 17.45 4.68 2.60
N GLY A 13 18.71 5.10 2.44
CA GLY A 13 19.55 5.53 3.55
C GLY A 13 18.93 6.67 4.37
N VAL A 14 19.10 6.61 5.69
CA VAL A 14 18.55 7.60 6.64
C VAL A 14 19.09 8.99 6.31
N ILE A 15 18.22 9.89 5.83
CA ILE A 15 18.57 11.30 5.63
C ILE A 15 18.69 11.94 7.01
N GLN A 16 19.92 11.97 7.52
CA GLN A 16 20.25 12.58 8.79
C GLN A 16 20.08 14.10 8.69
N ALA A 17 19.17 14.67 9.48
CA ALA A 17 18.82 16.08 9.41
C ALA A 17 20.03 16.98 9.74
N GLN A 18 20.61 17.63 8.72
CA GLN A 18 21.67 18.61 8.91
C GLN A 18 21.12 19.84 9.65
N LYS A 19 21.82 20.27 10.71
CA LYS A 19 21.49 21.50 11.43
C LYS A 19 21.69 22.71 10.51
N ALA A 20 20.67 23.57 10.40
CA ALA A 20 20.72 24.76 9.57
C ALA A 20 21.84 25.71 10.01
N GLN A 21 22.83 25.94 9.14
CA GLN A 21 23.81 27.01 9.31
C GLN A 21 23.25 28.32 8.74
N ILE A 22 22.93 29.27 9.61
CA ILE A 22 22.49 30.60 9.21
C ILE A 22 23.70 31.38 8.68
N ARG A 23 23.82 31.50 7.36
CA ARG A 23 24.80 32.39 6.70
C ARG A 23 24.17 33.77 6.48
N ARG A 24 24.61 34.76 7.25
CA ARG A 24 24.18 36.16 7.09
C ARG A 24 24.83 36.73 5.84
N VAL A 25 24.02 37.23 4.90
CA VAL A 25 24.47 37.89 3.66
C VAL A 25 24.12 39.37 3.75
N GLU A 26 25.11 40.25 3.60
CA GLU A 26 24.91 41.70 3.58
C GLU A 26 24.71 42.19 2.14
N CYS A 27 23.48 42.54 1.79
CA CYS A 27 23.16 43.16 0.52
C CYS A 27 23.37 44.69 0.60
N LYS A 28 24.31 45.23 -0.18
CA LYS A 28 24.43 46.68 -0.38
C LYS A 28 23.36 47.17 -1.37
N PRO A 29 22.77 48.37 -1.16
CA PRO A 29 21.69 48.87 -2.02
C PRO A 29 22.22 49.27 -3.43
N PRO A 30 21.39 49.17 -4.48
CA PRO A 30 21.75 49.56 -5.83
C PRO A 30 21.77 51.10 -6.00
N ILE A 31 22.68 51.58 -6.86
CA ILE A 31 22.81 53.01 -7.18
C ILE A 31 21.79 53.38 -8.27
N VAL A 32 20.97 54.40 -8.00
CA VAL A 32 20.04 54.97 -8.98
C VAL A 32 20.80 55.81 -10.02
N ARG A 33 20.48 55.62 -11.30
CA ARG A 33 20.79 56.58 -12.37
C ARG A 33 19.55 56.79 -13.24
N SER A 34 19.26 58.04 -13.58
CA SER A 34 18.04 58.49 -14.23
C SER A 34 18.33 59.20 -15.55
N SER A 35 17.65 58.82 -16.64
CA SER A 35 17.60 59.62 -17.87
C SER A 35 16.38 59.29 -18.72
N SER A 36 15.42 60.22 -18.71
CA SER A 36 14.46 60.60 -19.77
C SER A 36 14.30 59.70 -21.02
N ALA A 37 13.06 59.33 -21.32
CA ALA A 37 12.61 58.94 -22.67
C ALA A 37 12.16 60.17 -23.50
N PRO A 38 12.02 60.01 -24.83
CA PRO A 38 10.89 60.60 -25.54
C PRO A 38 10.11 59.55 -26.38
N SER A 39 9.01 59.97 -27.00
CA SER A 39 7.90 59.13 -27.47
C SER A 39 7.73 59.00 -28.99
N HIS A 40 7.26 57.82 -29.46
CA HIS A 40 6.25 57.54 -30.52
C HIS A 40 6.28 58.30 -31.89
N PRO A 41 5.94 57.64 -33.04
CA PRO A 41 4.66 56.93 -33.23
C PRO A 41 4.74 55.59 -34.03
N VAL A 42 3.63 55.21 -34.68
CA VAL A 42 3.21 53.81 -34.98
C VAL A 42 2.51 53.70 -36.35
N LYS A 43 2.85 52.67 -37.18
CA LYS A 43 1.96 51.80 -38.05
C LYS A 43 2.76 50.92 -39.06
N PRO A 44 2.14 49.97 -39.82
CA PRO A 44 2.77 48.74 -40.39
C PRO A 44 2.75 48.76 -41.96
N PRO A 45 2.69 47.68 -42.80
CA PRO A 45 2.61 46.21 -42.57
C PRO A 45 3.45 45.32 -43.54
N SER A 46 2.99 44.06 -43.74
CA SER A 46 3.39 43.03 -44.74
C SER A 46 4.67 42.22 -44.49
N GLU A 47 4.92 41.09 -45.18
CA GLU A 47 4.15 39.86 -45.49
C GLU A 47 5.14 38.87 -46.15
N ARG A 48 4.84 37.55 -46.17
CA ARG A 48 5.59 36.45 -46.86
C ARG A 48 6.93 36.09 -46.17
N ALA A 49 7.33 34.83 -45.95
CA ALA A 49 7.14 33.49 -46.56
C ALA A 49 8.39 33.02 -47.35
N HIS A 50 8.49 31.71 -47.59
CA HIS A 50 9.65 30.92 -48.06
C HIS A 50 10.73 30.61 -47.00
N SER A 51 11.54 29.55 -47.12
CA SER A 51 11.29 28.10 -47.31
C SER A 51 12.63 27.40 -47.61
N GLU A 52 12.89 26.22 -47.01
CA GLU A 52 13.97 25.27 -47.41
C GLU A 52 15.43 25.79 -47.30
N SER A 53 16.49 24.97 -47.34
CA SER A 53 16.70 23.55 -46.97
C SER A 53 18.21 23.29 -46.71
N SER A 54 18.58 22.04 -46.39
CA SER A 54 19.94 21.45 -46.60
C SER A 54 21.11 21.92 -45.71
N ALA A 55 22.29 21.28 -45.71
CA ALA A 55 22.62 19.86 -45.40
C ALA A 55 24.17 19.61 -45.38
N LYS A 56 24.65 18.78 -44.45
CA LYS A 56 25.89 17.94 -44.49
C LYS A 56 27.27 18.55 -44.83
N ARG A 57 28.22 18.48 -43.87
CA ARG A 57 29.58 17.83 -43.91
C ARG A 57 30.32 18.22 -42.61
N ILE A 58 31.04 17.39 -41.84
CA ILE A 58 31.93 16.22 -42.04
C ILE A 58 33.30 16.57 -42.65
N VAL A 59 34.38 16.39 -41.86
CA VAL A 59 35.81 16.04 -42.18
C VAL A 59 36.67 16.30 -40.91
N THR A 60 36.84 15.32 -40.01
CA THR A 60 37.96 14.35 -39.79
C THR A 60 39.13 14.76 -38.86
N SER A 61 39.45 13.81 -37.97
CA SER A 61 40.68 13.54 -37.16
C SER A 61 42.03 13.65 -37.93
N PRO A 62 43.26 13.60 -37.31
CA PRO A 62 43.69 12.84 -36.10
C PRO A 62 44.65 13.62 -35.12
N ARG A 63 45.50 13.10 -34.20
CA ARG A 63 46.24 11.81 -34.04
C ARG A 63 46.88 11.63 -32.62
N LYS A 64 47.05 10.37 -32.16
CA LYS A 64 48.10 9.74 -31.26
C LYS A 64 48.87 10.57 -30.20
N SER A 65 49.00 10.21 -28.91
CA SER A 65 49.68 9.05 -28.22
C SER A 65 51.25 9.08 -28.31
N THR A 66 52.11 8.77 -27.31
CA THR A 66 52.09 7.86 -26.11
C THR A 66 53.21 8.15 -25.05
N LEU A 67 52.96 7.79 -23.77
CA LEU A 67 53.84 7.16 -22.72
C LEU A 67 55.25 7.68 -22.27
N SER A 68 55.46 7.66 -20.93
CA SER A 68 56.69 7.28 -20.16
C SER A 68 57.95 8.20 -20.18
N ASP A 69 58.85 8.29 -19.18
CA ASP A 69 58.96 7.71 -17.80
C ASP A 69 59.88 8.53 -16.84
N SER A 70 59.74 8.35 -15.51
CA SER A 70 60.78 8.54 -14.44
C SER A 70 61.32 9.99 -14.16
N THR A 71 62.01 10.36 -13.07
CA THR A 71 62.60 9.68 -11.87
C THR A 71 62.56 10.58 -10.60
N GLY A 72 62.52 9.97 -9.39
CA GLY A 72 63.07 10.54 -8.12
C GLY A 72 62.25 11.59 -7.35
N THR A 73 62.41 11.85 -6.03
CA THR A 73 63.21 11.28 -4.90
C THR A 73 62.54 11.75 -3.54
N VAL A 74 62.81 11.36 -2.26
CA VAL A 74 63.61 10.30 -1.58
C VAL A 74 63.23 10.18 -0.06
N LYS A 75 63.11 8.95 0.51
CA LYS A 75 63.19 8.57 1.98
C LYS A 75 62.12 9.20 2.95
N LYS A 76 61.89 8.82 4.22
CA LYS A 76 61.98 7.65 5.18
C LYS A 76 61.18 8.09 6.46
N LYS A 77 60.76 7.34 7.50
CA LYS A 77 60.76 5.93 8.01
C LYS A 77 59.51 5.82 8.97
N VAL A 78 58.75 4.72 9.10
CA VAL A 78 58.88 3.55 10.03
C VAL A 78 58.93 3.86 11.54
N ALA A 79 58.22 3.17 12.47
CA ALA A 79 57.07 2.23 12.38
C ALA A 79 56.52 1.75 13.77
N VAL A 80 55.40 0.99 13.72
CA VAL A 80 55.00 -0.15 14.61
C VAL A 80 54.47 0.14 16.05
N ALA A 81 53.52 -0.72 16.45
CA ALA A 81 52.77 -0.73 17.72
C ALA A 81 53.34 -1.73 18.77
N SER A 82 52.81 -1.73 20.01
CA SER A 82 52.36 -2.95 20.73
C SER A 82 51.85 -2.75 22.18
N LYS A 83 50.71 -3.39 22.49
CA LYS A 83 50.32 -4.17 23.71
C LYS A 83 50.43 -3.64 25.18
N SER A 84 49.57 -4.29 25.99
CA SER A 84 49.73 -4.78 27.38
C SER A 84 49.54 -3.88 28.62
N ASP A 85 48.59 -4.30 29.48
CA ASP A 85 48.72 -4.63 30.92
C ASP A 85 48.99 -3.50 31.97
N HIS A 86 48.60 -3.57 33.25
CA HIS A 86 47.67 -4.43 34.01
C HIS A 86 47.33 -3.82 35.41
N LEU A 87 46.14 -4.16 35.96
CA LEU A 87 45.83 -4.37 37.40
C LEU A 87 45.80 -3.20 38.44
N ALA A 88 45.28 -3.56 39.63
CA ALA A 88 45.12 -2.81 40.90
C ALA A 88 44.00 -1.74 40.99
N VAL A 89 43.28 -1.53 42.10
CA VAL A 89 42.51 -2.35 43.10
C VAL A 89 42.13 -1.40 44.27
N ASN A 90 40.86 -1.48 44.70
CA ASN A 90 40.20 -0.73 45.81
C ASN A 90 40.95 -0.81 47.18
N PRO A 91 40.74 0.07 48.19
CA PRO A 91 39.51 0.08 49.05
C PRO A 91 39.18 1.45 49.75
N PRO A 92 38.44 1.55 50.89
CA PRO A 92 36.99 1.28 51.10
C PRO A 92 36.23 2.35 51.97
N ARG A 93 34.96 2.02 52.35
CA ARG A 93 34.06 2.62 53.39
C ARG A 93 33.36 3.94 53.00
N SER A 94 32.14 4.29 53.44
CA SER A 94 30.95 3.69 54.08
C SER A 94 29.97 4.88 54.38
N ARG A 95 28.66 4.82 54.67
CA ARG A 95 27.75 3.76 55.16
C ARG A 95 26.27 4.25 55.06
N SER A 96 25.33 3.42 54.57
CA SER A 96 23.91 3.31 55.09
C SER A 96 22.91 4.50 54.89
N VAL A 97 21.56 4.42 54.80
CA VAL A 97 20.50 3.36 54.72
C VAL A 97 19.27 3.90 53.93
N SER A 98 18.63 3.14 53.01
CA SER A 98 17.15 2.93 52.99
C SER A 98 16.62 1.96 51.90
N ARG A 99 15.72 1.08 52.36
CA ARG A 99 15.02 -0.09 51.76
C ARG A 99 14.37 0.17 50.38
N LYS A 100 14.59 -0.68 49.36
CA LYS A 100 13.74 -1.84 48.88
C LYS A 100 12.31 -1.43 48.45
N ARG A 101 11.74 -1.83 47.31
CA ARG A 101 11.78 -3.06 46.45
C ARG A 101 11.57 -2.68 44.97
N SER A 102 11.73 -3.48 43.92
CA SER A 102 12.57 -4.65 43.52
C SER A 102 11.92 -5.24 42.25
N SER A 103 12.51 -5.05 41.08
CA SER A 103 12.02 -5.65 39.82
C SER A 103 12.51 -7.11 39.66
N PRO A 104 11.74 -8.03 39.03
CA PRO A 104 12.25 -9.35 38.66
C PRO A 104 13.36 -9.23 37.59
N ALA A 105 14.37 -10.09 37.67
CA ALA A 105 15.50 -10.08 36.74
C ALA A 105 15.27 -10.97 35.52
N VAL A 106 15.91 -10.62 34.40
CA VAL A 106 16.09 -11.52 33.26
C VAL A 106 17.13 -12.58 33.63
N GLN A 107 16.75 -13.85 33.64
CA GLN A 107 17.72 -14.95 33.70
C GLN A 107 18.23 -15.25 32.29
N GLN A 108 19.48 -14.90 32.01
CA GLN A 108 20.22 -15.51 30.91
C GLN A 108 20.62 -16.93 31.30
N LEU A 109 20.37 -17.89 30.43
CA LEU A 109 21.02 -19.20 30.44
C LEU A 109 21.69 -19.40 29.10
N LEU A 110 23.02 -19.45 29.11
CA LEU A 110 23.83 -19.86 27.98
C LEU A 110 24.00 -21.38 28.05
N SER A 111 23.86 -22.05 26.92
CA SER A 111 24.34 -23.42 26.71
C SER A 111 24.91 -23.51 25.30
N SER A 112 25.96 -24.29 25.12
CA SER A 112 26.81 -24.28 23.93
C SER A 112 27.14 -25.69 23.44
N SER A 113 26.85 -25.98 22.18
CA SER A 113 27.53 -27.02 21.39
C SER A 113 27.29 -26.76 19.90
N ASP A 114 28.26 -27.13 19.05
CA ASP A 114 28.12 -27.14 17.59
C ASP A 114 27.07 -28.14 17.08
N GLY A 115 26.53 -27.90 15.88
CA GLY A 115 25.64 -28.85 15.21
C GLY A 115 24.95 -28.37 13.93
N SER A 116 25.69 -28.28 12.81
CA SER A 116 25.23 -28.32 11.39
C SER A 116 24.07 -27.41 10.92
N GLU A 117 24.32 -26.61 9.89
CA GLU A 117 23.28 -25.85 9.17
C GLU A 117 22.26 -26.76 8.47
N THR A 118 20.97 -26.57 8.75
CA THR A 118 19.86 -26.98 7.87
C THR A 118 18.76 -25.92 7.87
N ASP A 119 18.01 -25.85 6.77
CA ASP A 119 17.10 -24.74 6.44
C ASP A 119 15.76 -24.85 7.19
N GLU A 120 15.61 -24.11 8.31
CA GLU A 120 14.37 -24.10 9.10
C GLU A 120 13.24 -23.33 8.39
N SER A 121 12.41 -24.08 7.66
CA SER A 121 11.09 -23.61 7.23
C SER A 121 10.19 -23.35 8.44
N LEU A 122 10.10 -22.09 8.88
CA LEU A 122 9.33 -21.67 10.05
C LEU A 122 7.83 -22.03 9.93
N ASP A 123 7.42 -23.08 10.62
CA ASP A 123 6.01 -23.44 10.83
C ASP A 123 5.29 -22.31 11.59
N ILE A 124 4.48 -21.52 10.89
CA ILE A 124 3.67 -20.46 11.49
C ILE A 124 2.48 -21.09 12.24
N ARG A 125 2.76 -21.61 13.43
CA ARG A 125 1.71 -22.01 14.38
C ARG A 125 0.96 -20.75 14.83
N LEU A 126 -0.26 -20.58 14.31
CA LEU A 126 -1.17 -19.45 14.56
C LEU A 126 -1.75 -19.47 16.00
N SER A 127 -0.88 -19.50 17.01
CA SER A 127 -1.24 -19.76 18.41
C SER A 127 -0.98 -18.57 19.35
N LYS A 128 -1.56 -17.41 19.01
CA LYS A 128 -2.13 -16.43 19.98
C LYS A 128 -2.88 -15.32 19.24
N ARG A 129 -4.22 -15.29 19.37
CA ARG A 129 -5.03 -14.14 18.94
C ARG A 129 -4.64 -12.91 19.77
N THR A 130 -3.95 -11.95 19.18
CA THR A 130 -4.01 -10.55 19.66
C THR A 130 -5.46 -10.11 19.52
N LYS A 131 -6.18 -10.01 20.64
CA LYS A 131 -7.61 -9.70 20.66
C LYS A 131 -7.82 -8.21 20.39
N VAL A 132 -7.71 -7.81 19.12
CA VAL A 132 -8.20 -6.51 18.64
C VAL A 132 -9.64 -6.38 19.11
N SER A 133 -9.96 -5.26 19.77
CA SER A 133 -11.21 -5.10 20.49
C SER A 133 -12.36 -4.88 19.52
N ALA A 134 -13.11 -5.94 19.23
CA ALA A 134 -14.37 -5.87 18.50
C ALA A 134 -15.38 -5.03 19.31
N SER A 135 -15.40 -3.73 19.02
CA SER A 135 -16.31 -2.74 19.61
C SER A 135 -16.96 -1.82 18.56
N ALA A 136 -16.81 -2.15 17.27
CA ALA A 136 -17.74 -1.73 16.24
C ALA A 136 -18.89 -2.74 16.19
N GLU A 137 -20.13 -2.26 16.14
CA GLU A 137 -21.29 -3.14 15.92
C GLU A 137 -21.17 -3.84 14.55
N PRO A 138 -21.54 -5.13 14.44
CA PRO A 138 -21.52 -5.81 13.15
C PRO A 138 -22.54 -5.17 12.20
N ASP A 139 -22.12 -4.91 10.95
CA ASP A 139 -23.03 -4.40 9.93
C ASP A 139 -23.87 -5.53 9.33
N LEU A 140 -25.02 -5.78 9.94
CA LEU A 140 -25.97 -6.81 9.49
C LEU A 140 -26.64 -6.50 8.13
N LYS A 141 -26.37 -5.33 7.52
CA LYS A 141 -26.81 -5.03 6.13
C LYS A 141 -25.81 -5.54 5.09
N ARG A 142 -24.57 -5.83 5.48
CA ARG A 142 -23.48 -6.20 4.57
C ARG A 142 -23.64 -7.63 4.05
N GLN A 143 -24.35 -7.77 2.94
CA GLN A 143 -24.40 -9.02 2.16
C GLN A 143 -23.06 -9.25 1.47
N LEU A 144 -22.44 -10.42 1.66
CA LEU A 144 -21.14 -10.77 1.07
C LEU A 144 -21.25 -11.51 -0.28
N ARG A 145 -22.23 -12.40 -0.46
CA ARG A 145 -22.33 -13.23 -1.68
C ARG A 145 -22.69 -12.39 -2.91
N SER A 146 -22.03 -12.64 -4.03
CA SER A 146 -22.40 -12.13 -5.36
C SER A 146 -23.31 -13.14 -6.06
N GLU A 147 -24.61 -12.86 -6.13
CA GLU A 147 -25.60 -13.76 -6.75
C GLU A 147 -25.23 -14.14 -8.19
N ILE A 148 -24.74 -13.19 -8.98
CA ILE A 148 -24.35 -13.39 -10.39
C ILE A 148 -23.21 -14.41 -10.51
N ALA A 149 -22.30 -14.48 -9.54
CA ALA A 149 -21.18 -15.44 -9.55
C ALA A 149 -21.59 -16.86 -9.10
N PHE A 150 -22.73 -16.98 -8.43
CA PHE A 150 -23.33 -18.25 -8.00
C PHE A 150 -24.58 -18.65 -8.82
N SER A 151 -24.86 -17.95 -9.93
CA SER A 151 -25.98 -18.23 -10.83
C SER A 151 -25.53 -19.05 -12.03
N GLU A 152 -26.06 -20.26 -12.20
CA GLU A 152 -25.72 -21.17 -13.31
C GLU A 152 -25.96 -20.57 -14.70
N THR A 153 -26.99 -19.71 -14.83
CA THR A 153 -27.40 -19.08 -16.09
C THR A 153 -26.61 -17.83 -16.45
N ALA A 154 -25.73 -17.34 -15.57
CA ALA A 154 -24.89 -16.18 -15.84
C ALA A 154 -23.76 -16.52 -16.84
N GLU A 155 -23.17 -15.49 -17.44
CA GLU A 155 -21.92 -15.65 -18.18
C GLU A 155 -20.78 -16.02 -17.20
N HIS A 156 -20.06 -17.12 -17.46
CA HIS A 156 -18.97 -17.57 -16.58
C HIS A 156 -17.58 -17.10 -17.01
N SER A 157 -17.45 -16.64 -18.26
CA SER A 157 -16.23 -16.05 -18.82
C SER A 157 -16.23 -14.54 -18.65
N PHE A 158 -15.05 -13.93 -18.51
CA PHE A 158 -14.88 -12.47 -18.51
C PHE A 158 -13.40 -12.08 -18.68
N PRO A 159 -13.08 -10.87 -19.16
CA PRO A 159 -11.70 -10.39 -19.17
C PRO A 159 -11.10 -10.32 -17.75
N MET A 160 -9.99 -11.02 -17.53
CA MET A 160 -9.16 -10.93 -16.32
C MET A 160 -7.71 -11.27 -16.65
N VAL A 161 -6.75 -10.76 -15.87
CA VAL A 161 -5.34 -11.08 -16.03
C VAL A 161 -5.03 -12.39 -15.29
N HIS A 162 -4.75 -13.47 -16.01
CA HIS A 162 -4.38 -14.73 -15.37
C HIS A 162 -2.90 -14.69 -14.91
N ALA A 163 -2.56 -15.47 -13.88
CA ALA A 163 -1.17 -15.69 -13.46
C ALA A 163 -0.22 -16.07 -14.61
N MET A 164 -0.67 -16.90 -15.57
CA MET A 164 0.08 -17.27 -16.78
C MET A 164 0.42 -16.07 -17.69
N ASP A 165 -0.37 -14.99 -17.66
CA ASP A 165 -0.15 -13.82 -18.50
C ASP A 165 0.96 -12.91 -17.95
N ILE A 166 1.24 -12.98 -16.65
CA ILE A 166 2.34 -12.25 -15.99
C ILE A 166 3.59 -13.12 -15.75
N ALA A 167 3.42 -14.44 -15.57
CA ALA A 167 4.50 -15.40 -15.33
C ALA A 167 4.39 -16.61 -16.26
N SER A 168 5.25 -16.64 -17.28
CA SER A 168 5.39 -17.75 -18.22
C SER A 168 6.78 -17.73 -18.87
N ILE A 169 7.17 -18.86 -19.48
CA ILE A 169 8.44 -19.04 -20.20
C ILE A 169 8.38 -18.44 -21.63
N GLU A 170 7.20 -18.49 -22.26
CA GLU A 170 7.02 -18.17 -23.69
C GLU A 170 6.67 -16.70 -23.95
N LYS A 171 6.13 -15.99 -22.95
CA LYS A 171 5.83 -14.56 -23.06
C LYS A 171 7.08 -13.73 -22.77
N LYS A 172 7.07 -12.47 -23.20
CA LYS A 172 8.22 -11.53 -23.17
C LYS A 172 8.58 -11.02 -21.76
N THR A 173 8.47 -11.87 -20.74
CA THR A 173 8.78 -11.56 -19.34
C THR A 173 10.09 -12.27 -18.95
N PRO A 174 11.27 -11.68 -19.23
CA PRO A 174 12.53 -12.26 -18.77
C PRO A 174 12.52 -12.33 -17.23
N GLY A 175 12.96 -13.47 -16.69
CA GLY A 175 12.99 -13.69 -15.23
C GLY A 175 12.34 -14.98 -14.73
N PHE A 176 11.78 -15.85 -15.59
CA PHE A 176 11.17 -17.13 -15.17
C PHE A 176 11.92 -18.38 -15.69
N SER A 177 11.71 -19.50 -15.00
CA SER A 177 12.14 -20.85 -15.39
C SER A 177 11.11 -21.90 -14.98
N SER A 178 11.16 -23.11 -15.54
CA SER A 178 10.32 -24.24 -15.09
C SER A 178 10.46 -24.45 -13.59
N ALA A 179 9.35 -24.71 -12.90
CA ALA A 179 9.34 -25.05 -11.48
C ALA A 179 9.79 -26.50 -11.20
N PHE A 180 9.79 -27.36 -12.23
CA PHE A 180 10.05 -28.79 -12.12
C PHE A 180 11.08 -29.24 -13.17
N LYS A 181 11.98 -30.15 -12.79
CA LYS A 181 13.08 -30.62 -13.65
C LYS A 181 12.61 -31.48 -14.84
N GLU A 182 11.56 -32.27 -14.66
CA GLU A 182 10.93 -33.06 -15.72
C GLU A 182 9.58 -32.44 -16.13
N PRO A 183 9.52 -31.62 -17.19
CA PRO A 183 8.28 -31.04 -17.71
C PRO A 183 7.47 -32.07 -18.53
N SER A 184 7.14 -33.20 -17.91
CA SER A 184 6.44 -34.34 -18.51
C SER A 184 4.96 -34.02 -18.79
N GLY A 185 4.74 -33.29 -19.88
CA GLY A 185 3.43 -33.01 -20.50
C GLY A 185 2.61 -31.89 -19.85
N CYS A 186 2.60 -31.76 -18.52
CA CYS A 186 1.71 -30.81 -17.83
C CYS A 186 2.45 -29.61 -17.23
N THR A 187 2.83 -28.64 -18.06
CA THR A 187 3.43 -27.35 -17.62
C THR A 187 2.39 -26.28 -17.26
N THR A 188 1.10 -26.51 -17.54
CA THR A 188 0.03 -25.54 -17.33
C THR A 188 -1.14 -26.16 -16.56
N ILE A 189 -1.78 -25.38 -15.69
CA ILE A 189 -2.91 -25.81 -14.87
C ILE A 189 -4.00 -24.74 -14.82
N ALA A 190 -5.22 -25.16 -14.44
CA ALA A 190 -6.38 -24.29 -14.29
C ALA A 190 -6.99 -24.48 -12.90
N LEU A 191 -7.00 -23.43 -12.08
CA LEU A 191 -7.48 -23.46 -10.69
C LEU A 191 -8.94 -22.98 -10.58
N GLN A 192 -9.78 -23.76 -9.91
CA GLN A 192 -11.18 -23.45 -9.64
C GLN A 192 -11.29 -22.55 -8.41
N TYR A 193 -11.98 -21.43 -8.57
CA TYR A 193 -12.44 -20.58 -7.48
C TYR A 193 -13.84 -21.01 -7.03
N PRO A 194 -14.34 -20.57 -5.86
CA PRO A 194 -15.58 -21.07 -5.24
C PRO A 194 -16.89 -20.90 -6.04
N THR A 195 -16.84 -20.22 -7.19
CA THR A 195 -17.98 -19.78 -8.02
C THR A 195 -18.19 -20.68 -9.24
N TYR A 196 -19.21 -20.38 -10.06
CA TYR A 196 -19.34 -20.98 -11.40
C TYR A 196 -18.40 -20.38 -12.44
N SER A 197 -17.75 -19.25 -12.12
CA SER A 197 -16.79 -18.54 -12.96
C SER A 197 -15.67 -19.43 -13.53
N GLN A 198 -15.13 -18.96 -14.66
CA GLN A 198 -13.92 -19.46 -15.31
C GLN A 198 -12.74 -19.69 -14.34
N ARG A 199 -11.90 -20.67 -14.67
CA ARG A 199 -10.69 -20.98 -13.90
C ARG A 199 -9.55 -20.03 -14.20
N GLU A 200 -8.70 -19.75 -13.21
CA GLU A 200 -7.45 -19.02 -13.46
C GLU A 200 -6.39 -19.96 -14.03
N ARG A 201 -5.72 -19.54 -15.11
CA ARG A 201 -4.67 -20.29 -15.79
C ARG A 201 -3.30 -19.92 -15.21
N TYR A 202 -2.52 -20.92 -14.85
CA TYR A 202 -1.15 -20.80 -14.35
C TYR A 202 -0.19 -21.61 -15.23
N GLN A 203 1.04 -21.12 -15.44
CA GLN A 203 2.16 -21.97 -15.86
C GLN A 203 2.98 -22.32 -14.61
N LEU A 204 3.48 -23.55 -14.54
CA LEU A 204 4.26 -24.06 -13.41
C LEU A 204 5.71 -23.56 -13.50
N VAL A 205 5.89 -22.28 -13.17
CA VAL A 205 7.18 -21.58 -13.24
C VAL A 205 7.57 -20.97 -11.90
N ILE A 206 8.87 -20.81 -11.70
CA ILE A 206 9.47 -20.07 -10.58
C ILE A 206 10.19 -18.82 -11.11
N PRO A 207 10.20 -17.71 -10.37
CA PRO A 207 11.02 -16.56 -10.70
C PRO A 207 12.50 -16.86 -10.40
N ARG A 208 13.40 -16.30 -11.20
CA ARG A 208 14.86 -16.36 -11.04
C ARG A 208 15.36 -15.36 -9.99
N GLU A 209 14.57 -14.33 -9.70
CA GLU A 209 14.82 -13.34 -8.67
C GLU A 209 13.85 -13.55 -7.50
N ASN A 210 14.35 -13.50 -6.26
CA ASN A 210 13.59 -13.87 -5.06
C ASN A 210 12.39 -12.97 -4.76
N ASP A 211 12.34 -11.75 -5.31
CA ASP A 211 11.23 -10.79 -5.17
C ASP A 211 10.19 -10.90 -6.31
N GLY A 212 10.39 -11.80 -7.28
CA GLY A 212 9.44 -12.03 -8.36
C GLY A 212 8.13 -12.71 -7.90
N PHE A 213 7.09 -12.60 -8.71
CA PHE A 213 5.81 -13.31 -8.50
C PHE A 213 6.02 -14.84 -8.49
N LYS A 214 5.33 -15.55 -7.59
CA LYS A 214 5.53 -17.00 -7.34
C LYS A 214 4.23 -17.79 -7.61
N PRO A 215 4.00 -18.26 -8.85
CA PRO A 215 2.78 -18.96 -9.25
C PRO A 215 2.37 -20.13 -8.33
N LEU A 216 3.33 -20.99 -7.94
CA LEU A 216 3.07 -22.16 -7.11
C LEU A 216 2.57 -21.78 -5.70
N GLU A 217 3.15 -20.73 -5.12
CA GLU A 217 2.75 -20.20 -3.81
C GLU A 217 1.41 -19.44 -3.92
N ASP A 218 1.17 -18.71 -5.01
CA ASP A 218 -0.11 -18.03 -5.28
C ASP A 218 -1.29 -19.04 -5.34
N ILE A 219 -1.05 -20.24 -5.89
CA ILE A 219 -2.02 -21.35 -5.88
C ILE A 219 -2.28 -21.87 -4.47
N VAL A 220 -1.22 -22.17 -3.69
CA VAL A 220 -1.35 -22.64 -2.31
C VAL A 220 -2.14 -21.62 -1.47
N GLN A 221 -1.81 -20.33 -1.58
CA GLN A 221 -2.52 -19.27 -0.88
C GLN A 221 -3.98 -19.09 -1.32
N VAL A 222 -4.34 -19.37 -2.57
CA VAL A 222 -5.76 -19.42 -2.99
C VAL A 222 -6.47 -20.59 -2.32
N VAL A 223 -5.90 -21.80 -2.34
CA VAL A 223 -6.48 -22.99 -1.70
C VAL A 223 -6.63 -22.80 -0.18
N GLU A 224 -5.63 -22.21 0.48
CA GLU A 224 -5.71 -21.83 1.90
C GLU A 224 -6.80 -20.79 2.15
N THR A 225 -6.89 -19.73 1.34
CA THR A 225 -7.91 -18.68 1.51
C THR A 225 -9.32 -19.22 1.30
N VAL A 226 -9.52 -20.13 0.34
CA VAL A 226 -10.79 -20.85 0.15
C VAL A 226 -11.09 -21.70 1.38
N SER A 227 -10.15 -22.53 1.83
CA SER A 227 -10.30 -23.40 3.00
C SER A 227 -10.66 -22.67 4.29
N HIS A 228 -10.17 -21.44 4.50
CA HIS A 228 -10.40 -20.68 5.73
C HIS A 228 -11.66 -19.80 5.73
N ASN A 229 -12.26 -19.51 4.56
CA ASN A 229 -13.32 -18.50 4.45
C ASN A 229 -14.57 -18.95 3.65
N TYR A 230 -14.57 -20.14 3.06
CA TYR A 230 -15.68 -20.66 2.23
C TYR A 230 -16.11 -22.09 2.60
N ILE A 231 -15.29 -22.81 3.36
CA ILE A 231 -15.52 -24.22 3.70
C ILE A 231 -15.96 -24.30 5.18
N PRO A 232 -17.14 -24.86 5.49
CA PRO A 232 -17.57 -25.03 6.87
C PRO A 232 -16.77 -26.11 7.61
N GLU A 233 -16.79 -26.06 8.94
CA GLU A 233 -15.95 -26.88 9.84
C GLU A 233 -16.15 -28.39 9.66
N ASP A 234 -17.30 -28.85 9.15
CA ASP A 234 -17.58 -30.26 8.87
C ASP A 234 -16.91 -30.78 7.59
N GLN A 235 -16.61 -29.90 6.62
CA GLN A 235 -15.97 -30.24 5.34
C GLN A 235 -14.47 -29.88 5.30
N ILE A 236 -13.95 -29.13 6.28
CA ILE A 236 -12.61 -28.53 6.22
C ILE A 236 -11.46 -29.55 6.26
N SER A 237 -11.69 -30.74 6.84
CA SER A 237 -10.70 -31.82 6.97
C SER A 237 -10.06 -32.22 5.63
N ALA A 238 -10.85 -32.27 4.55
CA ALA A 238 -10.35 -32.57 3.20
C ALA A 238 -9.32 -31.55 2.67
N PHE A 239 -9.27 -30.35 3.23
CA PHE A 239 -8.36 -29.28 2.85
C PHE A 239 -7.15 -29.18 3.79
N THR A 240 -7.37 -29.34 5.10
CA THR A 240 -6.39 -29.04 6.15
C THR A 240 -5.75 -30.25 6.83
N ASP A 241 -6.17 -31.49 6.55
CA ASP A 241 -5.60 -32.69 7.20
C ASP A 241 -4.08 -32.81 7.00
N ASP A 242 -3.38 -33.17 8.08
CA ASP A 242 -1.91 -33.24 8.17
C ASP A 242 -1.27 -34.34 7.30
N SER A 243 -2.06 -35.22 6.67
CA SER A 243 -1.58 -36.33 5.84
C SER A 243 -2.14 -36.32 4.41
N THR A 244 -3.40 -35.91 4.25
CA THR A 244 -4.21 -36.01 3.02
C THR A 244 -4.80 -34.68 2.56
N GLY A 245 -4.77 -33.63 3.38
CA GLY A 245 -5.37 -32.33 3.05
C GLY A 245 -4.73 -31.68 1.83
N TYR A 246 -5.53 -31.06 0.95
CA TYR A 246 -5.03 -30.48 -0.30
C TYR A 246 -3.86 -29.50 -0.10
N ILE A 247 -3.88 -28.69 0.96
CA ILE A 247 -2.80 -27.74 1.29
C ILE A 247 -1.47 -28.47 1.54
N ARG A 248 -1.53 -29.57 2.31
CA ARG A 248 -0.39 -30.45 2.61
C ARG A 248 0.11 -31.15 1.36
N LEU A 249 -0.79 -31.69 0.52
CA LEU A 249 -0.43 -32.38 -0.72
C LEU A 249 0.28 -31.44 -1.71
N LEU A 250 -0.20 -30.21 -1.88
CA LEU A 250 0.43 -29.20 -2.72
C LEU A 250 1.83 -28.84 -2.20
N ARG A 251 1.97 -28.50 -0.91
CA ARG A 251 3.28 -28.21 -0.29
C ARG A 251 4.26 -29.38 -0.39
N ARG A 252 3.78 -30.62 -0.22
CA ARG A 252 4.60 -31.83 -0.36
C ARG A 252 5.07 -32.02 -1.81
N ALA A 253 4.20 -31.84 -2.79
CA ALA A 253 4.53 -31.96 -4.21
C ALA A 253 5.53 -30.88 -4.69
N ILE A 254 5.45 -29.66 -4.15
CA ILE A 254 6.48 -28.62 -4.35
C ILE A 254 7.83 -29.10 -3.77
N LYS A 255 7.87 -29.53 -2.50
CA LYS A 255 9.10 -29.98 -1.83
C LYS A 255 9.72 -31.24 -2.45
N GLN A 256 8.92 -32.08 -3.10
CA GLN A 256 9.35 -33.29 -3.80
C GLN A 256 9.63 -33.06 -5.31
N GLU A 257 9.50 -31.83 -5.80
CA GLU A 257 9.56 -31.48 -7.23
C GLU A 257 8.67 -32.36 -8.15
N SER A 258 7.50 -32.79 -7.66
CA SER A 258 6.58 -33.67 -8.40
C SER A 258 5.48 -32.89 -9.11
N PRO A 259 5.58 -32.62 -10.43
CA PRO A 259 4.51 -31.93 -11.17
C PRO A 259 3.24 -32.78 -11.26
N LYS A 260 3.37 -34.12 -11.28
CA LYS A 260 2.25 -35.06 -11.36
C LYS A 260 1.39 -35.00 -10.09
N ASP A 261 2.02 -35.02 -8.91
CA ASP A 261 1.28 -34.98 -7.65
C ASP A 261 0.69 -33.59 -7.37
N PHE A 262 1.39 -32.52 -7.80
CA PHE A 262 0.86 -31.17 -7.75
C PHE A 262 -0.40 -31.04 -8.63
N TRP A 263 -0.36 -31.56 -9.86
CA TRP A 263 -1.53 -31.60 -10.75
C TRP A 263 -2.68 -32.44 -10.18
N ASN A 264 -2.39 -33.62 -9.63
CA ASN A 264 -3.39 -34.48 -8.99
C ASN A 264 -4.08 -33.76 -7.82
N ALA A 265 -3.33 -33.07 -6.97
CA ALA A 265 -3.88 -32.31 -5.85
C ALA A 265 -4.76 -31.13 -6.31
N VAL A 266 -4.32 -30.36 -7.32
CA VAL A 266 -5.14 -29.29 -7.93
C VAL A 266 -6.41 -29.86 -8.57
N LYS A 267 -6.33 -31.01 -9.25
CA LYS A 267 -7.51 -31.68 -9.82
C LYS A 267 -8.53 -32.09 -8.75
N ALA A 268 -8.08 -32.77 -7.69
CA ALA A 268 -8.95 -33.22 -6.61
C ALA A 268 -9.60 -32.05 -5.86
N TYR A 269 -8.82 -31.00 -5.54
CA TYR A 269 -9.35 -29.74 -5.01
C TYR A 269 -10.41 -29.13 -5.94
N ASN A 270 -10.12 -29.02 -7.25
CA ASN A 270 -11.07 -28.48 -8.23
C ASN A 270 -12.38 -29.29 -8.31
N GLU A 271 -12.32 -30.61 -8.08
CA GLU A 271 -13.48 -31.51 -8.07
C GLU A 271 -14.33 -31.31 -6.80
N THR A 272 -13.69 -31.26 -5.63
CA THR A 272 -14.37 -30.98 -4.35
C THR A 272 -15.00 -29.59 -4.30
N ILE A 273 -14.35 -28.55 -4.84
CA ILE A 273 -14.93 -27.19 -4.90
C ILE A 273 -16.16 -27.12 -5.81
N ARG A 274 -16.18 -27.85 -6.94
CA ARG A 274 -17.42 -27.94 -7.74
C ARG A 274 -18.53 -28.62 -6.94
N ARG A 275 -18.26 -29.79 -6.35
CA ARG A 275 -19.23 -30.52 -5.51
C ARG A 275 -19.84 -29.61 -4.42
N LEU A 276 -19.02 -28.96 -3.60
CA LEU A 276 -19.49 -28.12 -2.48
C LEU A 276 -20.21 -26.83 -2.92
N ARG A 277 -19.92 -26.33 -4.13
CA ARG A 277 -20.68 -25.24 -4.76
C ARG A 277 -22.03 -25.73 -5.26
N ASP A 278 -22.05 -26.85 -5.98
CA ASP A 278 -23.23 -27.42 -6.63
C ASP A 278 -24.24 -27.99 -5.59
N GLU A 279 -23.74 -28.44 -4.44
CA GLU A 279 -24.53 -28.76 -3.23
C GLU A 279 -25.04 -27.51 -2.47
N GLY A 280 -24.70 -26.30 -2.91
CA GLY A 280 -25.10 -25.03 -2.28
C GLY A 280 -24.39 -24.69 -0.96
N VAL A 281 -23.49 -25.55 -0.46
CA VAL A 281 -22.80 -25.40 0.83
C VAL A 281 -22.03 -24.09 0.91
N ILE A 282 -21.27 -23.76 -0.12
CA ILE A 282 -20.46 -22.53 -0.19
C ILE A 282 -21.35 -21.28 -0.17
N ALA A 283 -22.45 -21.28 -0.94
CA ALA A 283 -23.36 -20.13 -1.00
C ALA A 283 -24.04 -19.88 0.35
N LYS A 284 -24.52 -20.94 1.01
CA LYS A 284 -25.12 -20.90 2.34
C LYS A 284 -24.14 -20.45 3.43
N HIS A 285 -22.86 -20.81 3.31
CA HIS A 285 -21.83 -20.34 4.23
C HIS A 285 -21.59 -18.83 4.10
N LEU A 286 -21.46 -18.32 2.86
CA LEU A 286 -21.29 -16.89 2.60
C LEU A 286 -22.51 -16.05 3.04
N ASP A 287 -23.73 -16.57 2.91
CA ASP A 287 -24.95 -15.88 3.34
C ASP A 287 -25.09 -15.75 4.87
N ALA A 288 -24.37 -16.56 5.65
CA ALA A 288 -24.28 -16.41 7.10
C ALA A 288 -23.23 -15.36 7.54
N MET A 289 -22.36 -14.93 6.64
CA MET A 289 -21.23 -14.03 6.92
C MET A 289 -21.53 -12.58 6.52
N HIS A 290 -21.18 -11.65 7.41
CA HIS A 290 -21.47 -10.22 7.27
C HIS A 290 -20.22 -9.33 7.22
N SER A 291 -19.02 -9.91 7.32
CA SER A 291 -17.74 -9.19 7.29
C SER A 291 -16.63 -10.07 6.70
N LEU A 292 -15.71 -9.47 5.93
CA LEU A 292 -14.51 -10.16 5.46
C LEU A 292 -13.39 -10.13 6.51
N SER A 293 -12.57 -11.17 6.55
CA SER A 293 -11.35 -11.17 7.36
C SER A 293 -10.25 -10.37 6.64
N LEU A 294 -9.44 -9.59 7.38
CA LEU A 294 -8.38 -8.79 6.76
C LEU A 294 -7.41 -9.61 5.89
N PRO A 295 -6.92 -10.81 6.29
CA PRO A 295 -6.06 -11.62 5.42
C PRO A 295 -6.72 -12.02 4.09
N TRP A 296 -8.05 -12.17 4.06
CA TRP A 296 -8.82 -12.47 2.84
C TRP A 296 -8.97 -11.21 1.96
N VAL A 297 -9.20 -10.04 2.55
CA VAL A 297 -9.16 -8.74 1.85
C VAL A 297 -7.76 -8.48 1.27
N GLU A 298 -6.71 -8.62 2.07
CA GLU A 298 -5.30 -8.50 1.67
C GLU A 298 -4.95 -9.47 0.54
N ARG A 299 -5.42 -10.72 0.59
CA ARG A 299 -5.20 -11.71 -0.48
C ARG A 299 -5.81 -11.26 -1.81
N ILE A 300 -7.05 -10.79 -1.80
CA ILE A 300 -7.75 -10.34 -3.02
C ILE A 300 -7.07 -9.08 -3.59
N LEU A 301 -6.80 -8.08 -2.76
CA LEU A 301 -6.12 -6.86 -3.18
C LEU A 301 -4.68 -7.13 -3.65
N THR A 302 -3.97 -8.08 -3.03
CA THR A 302 -2.64 -8.53 -3.50
C THR A 302 -2.70 -9.16 -4.89
N GLN A 303 -3.73 -9.96 -5.21
CA GLN A 303 -3.92 -10.45 -6.58
C GLN A 303 -4.15 -9.26 -7.53
N VAL A 304 -5.11 -8.40 -7.23
CA VAL A 304 -5.45 -7.21 -8.03
C VAL A 304 -4.21 -6.33 -8.32
N TYR A 305 -3.42 -6.00 -7.30
CA TYR A 305 -2.21 -5.19 -7.41
C TYR A 305 -1.07 -5.91 -8.16
N SER A 306 -0.83 -7.21 -7.86
CA SER A 306 0.23 -7.99 -8.53
C SER A 306 -0.01 -8.22 -10.01
N ARG A 307 -1.27 -8.33 -10.44
CA ARG A 307 -1.67 -8.45 -11.86
C ARG A 307 -1.70 -7.11 -12.61
N THR A 308 -1.59 -5.97 -11.92
CA THR A 308 -1.75 -4.64 -12.54
C THR A 308 -0.62 -3.66 -12.19
N VAL A 309 -0.60 -3.11 -10.97
CA VAL A 309 0.32 -2.06 -10.53
C VAL A 309 1.76 -2.54 -10.46
N SER A 310 2.01 -3.74 -9.90
CA SER A 310 3.38 -4.26 -9.70
C SER A 310 4.19 -4.34 -10.99
N LEU A 311 3.55 -4.66 -12.12
CA LEU A 311 4.17 -4.77 -13.44
C LEU A 311 4.73 -3.43 -13.96
N ARG A 312 4.33 -2.31 -13.34
CA ARG A 312 4.62 -0.93 -13.78
C ARG A 312 5.01 -0.01 -12.62
N VAL A 313 5.31 -0.54 -11.43
CA VAL A 313 5.52 0.24 -10.19
C VAL A 313 6.66 1.26 -10.28
N GLU A 314 7.68 1.01 -11.09
CA GLU A 314 8.77 1.98 -11.32
C GLU A 314 8.32 3.24 -12.10
N SER A 315 7.11 3.23 -12.70
CA SER A 315 6.46 4.44 -13.23
C SER A 315 5.85 5.34 -12.16
N LEU A 316 5.64 4.83 -10.94
CA LEU A 316 5.17 5.54 -9.74
C LEU A 316 6.34 6.05 -8.87
N LYS A 317 7.50 6.33 -9.48
CA LYS A 317 8.65 6.93 -8.78
C LYS A 317 9.19 8.20 -9.44
N LYS A 318 8.51 8.67 -10.49
CA LYS A 318 8.85 9.89 -11.23
C LYS A 318 8.17 11.10 -10.59
N TYR A 319 8.50 11.36 -9.33
CA TYR A 319 7.92 12.44 -8.54
C TYR A 319 8.98 13.43 -8.09
N GLU A 320 8.64 14.72 -8.11
CA GLU A 320 9.53 15.81 -7.72
C GLU A 320 9.43 16.06 -6.21
N SER A 321 10.54 15.88 -5.51
CA SER A 321 10.64 16.08 -4.06
C SER A 321 10.25 17.49 -3.66
N GLY A 322 9.20 17.61 -2.83
CA GLY A 322 8.66 18.90 -2.39
C GLY A 322 7.36 19.33 -3.10
N THR A 323 6.85 18.53 -4.04
CA THR A 323 5.51 18.72 -4.63
C THR A 323 4.44 17.92 -3.88
N ASP A 324 3.16 18.30 -4.06
CA ASP A 324 2.02 17.55 -3.51
C ASP A 324 1.93 16.10 -4.03
N ASN A 325 2.55 15.83 -5.18
CA ASN A 325 2.44 14.57 -5.92
C ASN A 325 3.29 13.41 -5.35
N VAL A 326 4.05 13.60 -4.26
CA VAL A 326 4.95 12.57 -3.72
C VAL A 326 4.16 11.35 -3.22
N TYR A 327 4.22 10.27 -4.00
CA TYR A 327 3.48 9.04 -3.75
C TYR A 327 3.93 8.28 -2.50
N GLY A 328 2.96 7.92 -1.66
CA GLY A 328 3.13 7.04 -0.52
C GLY A 328 1.81 6.34 -0.20
N GLU A 329 1.86 5.02 0.02
CA GLU A 329 0.67 4.21 0.27
C GLU A 329 0.41 4.08 1.77
N LEU A 330 -0.86 4.15 2.16
CA LEU A 330 -1.32 3.64 3.46
C LEU A 330 -1.56 2.14 3.30
N LEU A 331 -1.01 1.34 4.21
CA LEU A 331 -1.01 -0.13 4.09
C LEU A 331 -2.32 -0.73 4.65
N PRO A 332 -2.78 -1.90 4.14
CA PRO A 332 -4.15 -2.37 4.37
C PRO A 332 -4.55 -2.47 5.84
N ARG A 333 -3.62 -2.90 6.71
CA ARG A 333 -3.83 -3.02 8.16
C ARG A 333 -4.21 -1.69 8.82
N PHE A 334 -3.58 -0.59 8.41
CA PHE A 334 -3.87 0.75 8.92
C PHE A 334 -5.22 1.28 8.40
N ILE A 335 -5.57 0.93 7.16
CA ILE A 335 -6.88 1.25 6.58
C ILE A 335 -8.02 0.55 7.33
N SER A 336 -7.85 -0.73 7.69
CA SER A 336 -8.83 -1.45 8.54
C SER A 336 -8.98 -0.85 9.93
N ASP A 337 -7.88 -0.42 10.56
CA ASP A 337 -7.91 0.31 11.84
C ASP A 337 -8.67 1.65 11.70
N ILE A 338 -8.54 2.35 10.56
CA ILE A 338 -9.29 3.57 10.25
C ILE A 338 -10.79 3.27 10.09
N PHE A 339 -11.18 2.24 9.32
CA PHE A 339 -12.60 1.88 9.16
C PHE A 339 -13.26 1.47 10.48
N GLN A 340 -12.56 0.68 11.30
CA GLN A 340 -13.04 0.29 12.64
C GLN A 340 -13.24 1.49 13.57
N LYS A 341 -12.34 2.48 13.53
CA LYS A 341 -12.41 3.70 14.38
C LYS A 341 -13.43 4.72 13.90
N THR A 342 -13.61 4.83 12.59
CA THR A 342 -14.66 5.69 12.01
C THR A 342 -16.03 5.02 12.02
N HIS A 343 -16.12 3.74 12.38
CA HIS A 343 -17.34 2.93 12.40
C HIS A 343 -18.09 2.93 11.05
N LEU A 344 -17.34 2.93 9.94
CA LEU A 344 -17.87 2.98 8.59
C LEU A 344 -18.67 1.70 8.25
N LYS A 345 -19.91 1.85 7.75
CA LYS A 345 -20.84 0.77 7.39
C LYS A 345 -21.12 0.74 5.87
N SER A 346 -21.72 -0.35 5.39
CA SER A 346 -21.93 -0.63 3.95
C SER A 346 -22.95 0.29 3.27
N ASP A 347 -23.82 0.95 4.03
CA ASP A 347 -24.80 1.92 3.53
C ASP A 347 -24.28 3.38 3.50
N GLN A 348 -23.01 3.60 3.86
CA GLN A 348 -22.35 4.91 3.92
C GLN A 348 -21.47 5.21 2.70
N VAL A 349 -20.96 6.43 2.62
CA VAL A 349 -20.09 6.91 1.52
C VAL A 349 -18.67 7.25 2.03
N PHE A 350 -17.67 6.63 1.41
CA PHE A 350 -16.24 6.89 1.60
C PHE A 350 -15.66 7.72 0.44
N VAL A 351 -14.75 8.66 0.74
CA VAL A 351 -14.05 9.47 -0.27
C VAL A 351 -12.57 9.58 0.06
N ASP A 352 -11.69 9.37 -0.93
CA ASP A 352 -10.23 9.46 -0.81
C ASP A 352 -9.67 10.56 -1.73
N LEU A 353 -8.98 11.55 -1.14
CA LEU A 353 -8.45 12.73 -1.83
C LEU A 353 -6.94 12.63 -2.02
N GLY A 354 -6.50 12.41 -3.27
CA GLY A 354 -5.13 11.99 -3.60
C GLY A 354 -4.98 10.47 -3.58
N SER A 355 -5.95 9.76 -4.19
CA SER A 355 -6.10 8.30 -4.05
C SER A 355 -5.05 7.44 -4.76
N GLY A 356 -4.13 8.04 -5.54
CA GLY A 356 -3.09 7.34 -6.26
C GLY A 356 -3.64 6.27 -7.21
N VAL A 357 -3.22 5.01 -7.02
CA VAL A 357 -3.73 3.86 -7.79
C VAL A 357 -5.08 3.32 -7.28
N GLY A 358 -5.69 3.96 -6.27
CA GLY A 358 -7.01 3.64 -5.73
C GLY A 358 -7.05 2.56 -4.65
N ASN A 359 -5.90 2.13 -4.10
CA ASN A 359 -5.82 0.99 -3.15
C ASN A 359 -6.84 1.09 -2.00
N VAL A 360 -6.93 2.24 -1.35
CA VAL A 360 -7.84 2.44 -0.20
C VAL A 360 -9.32 2.39 -0.63
N VAL A 361 -9.64 2.97 -1.78
CA VAL A 361 -11.00 2.98 -2.36
C VAL A 361 -11.47 1.57 -2.70
N LEU A 362 -10.57 0.73 -3.20
CA LEU A 362 -10.85 -0.69 -3.46
C LEU A 362 -11.00 -1.49 -2.17
N GLN A 363 -10.22 -1.16 -1.13
CA GLN A 363 -10.36 -1.78 0.19
C GLN A 363 -11.67 -1.39 0.87
N ALA A 364 -12.06 -0.12 0.88
CA ALA A 364 -13.33 0.38 1.42
C ALA A 364 -14.54 -0.34 0.77
N ALA A 365 -14.52 -0.48 -0.55
CA ALA A 365 -15.56 -1.18 -1.29
C ALA A 365 -15.55 -2.71 -1.08
N LEU A 366 -14.42 -3.33 -0.75
CA LEU A 366 -14.34 -4.77 -0.51
C LEU A 366 -14.65 -5.12 0.96
N GLU A 367 -13.87 -4.58 1.90
CA GLU A 367 -13.90 -4.87 3.32
C GLU A 367 -15.23 -4.43 3.95
N VAL A 368 -15.62 -3.17 3.76
CA VAL A 368 -16.86 -2.60 4.31
C VAL A 368 -18.05 -2.81 3.37
N GLY A 369 -17.84 -2.74 2.05
CA GLY A 369 -18.94 -2.77 1.06
C GLY A 369 -19.58 -1.40 0.78
N CYS A 370 -19.03 -0.32 1.34
CA CYS A 370 -19.54 1.04 1.20
C CYS A 370 -19.34 1.63 -0.22
N GLU A 371 -20.11 2.66 -0.57
CA GLU A 371 -19.87 3.39 -1.82
C GLU A 371 -18.60 4.24 -1.69
N SER A 372 -17.60 3.94 -2.51
CA SER A 372 -16.22 4.40 -2.34
C SER A 372 -15.76 5.22 -3.55
N TRP A 373 -15.33 6.45 -3.28
CA TRP A 373 -14.83 7.41 -4.28
C TRP A 373 -13.34 7.69 -4.09
N GLY A 374 -12.61 7.87 -5.19
CA GLY A 374 -11.22 8.35 -5.19
C GLY A 374 -11.02 9.41 -6.25
N CYS A 375 -10.23 10.43 -5.94
CA CYS A 375 -9.74 11.40 -6.92
C CYS A 375 -8.22 11.40 -6.98
N GLU A 376 -7.67 11.40 -8.18
CA GLU A 376 -6.23 11.49 -8.45
C GLU A 376 -6.00 12.39 -9.67
N MET A 377 -4.94 13.21 -9.64
CA MET A 377 -4.59 14.11 -10.74
C MET A 377 -3.53 13.50 -11.67
N MET A 378 -2.62 12.70 -11.12
CA MET A 378 -1.47 12.17 -11.84
C MET A 378 -1.86 11.07 -12.84
N GLN A 379 -1.61 11.32 -14.13
CA GLN A 379 -2.02 10.45 -15.24
C GLN A 379 -1.53 8.99 -15.09
N ASN A 380 -0.26 8.79 -14.72
CA ASN A 380 0.33 7.47 -14.50
C ASN A 380 -0.39 6.68 -13.40
N ALA A 381 -0.73 7.35 -12.29
CA ALA A 381 -1.50 6.75 -11.21
C ALA A 381 -2.94 6.44 -11.65
N CYS A 382 -3.59 7.36 -12.36
CA CYS A 382 -4.94 7.18 -12.92
C CYS A 382 -5.04 6.01 -13.93
N ASP A 383 -4.04 5.85 -14.79
CA ASP A 383 -4.00 4.78 -15.79
C ASP A 383 -3.87 3.40 -15.11
N LEU A 384 -3.04 3.31 -14.07
CA LEU A 384 -2.94 2.11 -13.23
C LEU A 384 -4.20 1.89 -12.40
N ALA A 385 -4.82 2.94 -11.87
CA ALA A 385 -6.08 2.88 -11.13
C ALA A 385 -7.23 2.29 -11.97
N ARG A 386 -7.32 2.65 -13.26
CA ARG A 386 -8.31 2.05 -14.19
C ARG A 386 -8.07 0.56 -14.43
N LEU A 387 -6.82 0.16 -14.66
CA LEU A 387 -6.45 -1.25 -14.80
C LEU A 387 -6.76 -2.02 -13.51
N GLN A 388 -6.41 -1.45 -12.36
CA GLN A 388 -6.64 -2.04 -11.06
C GLN A 388 -8.14 -2.18 -10.75
N GLN A 389 -8.97 -1.20 -11.11
CA GLN A 389 -10.44 -1.27 -10.98
C GLN A 389 -11.07 -2.35 -11.87
N ALA A 390 -10.53 -2.58 -13.07
CA ALA A 390 -11.02 -3.62 -13.97
C ALA A 390 -10.71 -5.03 -13.41
N GLU A 391 -9.45 -5.27 -13.03
CA GLU A 391 -9.04 -6.53 -12.39
C GLU A 391 -9.75 -6.73 -11.04
N PHE A 392 -9.99 -5.68 -10.25
CA PHE A 392 -10.77 -5.74 -9.01
C PHE A 392 -12.19 -6.30 -9.24
N LYS A 393 -12.91 -5.80 -10.24
CA LYS A 393 -14.26 -6.28 -10.58
C LYS A 393 -14.23 -7.75 -11.01
N ALA A 394 -13.26 -8.12 -11.84
CA ALA A 394 -13.05 -9.51 -12.26
C ALA A 394 -12.74 -10.43 -11.06
N ARG A 395 -11.87 -9.99 -10.14
CA ARG A 395 -11.51 -10.75 -8.93
C ARG A 395 -12.68 -10.88 -7.96
N CYS A 396 -13.47 -9.83 -7.74
CA CYS A 396 -14.68 -9.92 -6.92
C CYS A 396 -15.68 -10.95 -7.49
N ARG A 397 -15.92 -10.95 -8.82
CA ARG A 397 -16.74 -11.96 -9.50
C ARG A 397 -16.15 -13.36 -9.40
N LEU A 398 -14.84 -13.51 -9.58
CA LEU A 398 -14.13 -14.80 -9.51
C LEU A 398 -14.21 -15.43 -8.10
N TRP A 399 -13.95 -14.64 -7.06
CA TRP A 399 -14.08 -15.04 -5.66
C TRP A 399 -15.54 -15.20 -5.21
N GLY A 400 -16.50 -14.54 -5.88
CA GLY A 400 -17.92 -14.63 -5.57
C GLY A 400 -18.41 -13.62 -4.55
N LEU A 401 -17.67 -12.52 -4.38
CA LEU A 401 -17.97 -11.47 -3.42
C LEU A 401 -18.66 -10.27 -4.09
N SER A 402 -19.72 -9.80 -3.43
CA SER A 402 -20.32 -8.50 -3.69
C SER A 402 -19.40 -7.41 -3.13
N SER A 403 -19.11 -6.38 -3.92
CA SER A 403 -18.34 -5.20 -3.49
C SER A 403 -19.20 -3.95 -3.56
N GLY A 404 -18.92 -2.98 -2.70
CA GLY A 404 -19.44 -1.62 -2.81
C GLY A 404 -19.12 -0.96 -4.15
N LYS A 405 -19.84 0.11 -4.46
CA LYS A 405 -19.66 0.84 -5.72
C LYS A 405 -18.33 1.59 -5.70
N VAL A 406 -17.44 1.29 -6.64
CA VAL A 406 -16.14 1.96 -6.79
C VAL A 406 -16.20 3.04 -7.86
N HIS A 407 -15.79 4.26 -7.51
CA HIS A 407 -15.71 5.41 -8.42
C HIS A 407 -14.32 6.07 -8.35
N LEU A 408 -13.47 5.81 -9.36
CA LEU A 408 -12.15 6.44 -9.47
C LEU A 408 -12.21 7.53 -10.54
N VAL A 409 -11.82 8.74 -10.16
CA VAL A 409 -11.96 9.96 -10.98
C VAL A 409 -10.57 10.57 -11.21
N GLN A 410 -10.26 10.89 -12.48
CA GLN A 410 -9.09 11.69 -12.80
C GLN A 410 -9.44 13.18 -12.72
N GLY A 411 -8.61 13.97 -12.05
CA GLY A 411 -8.68 15.43 -11.96
C GLY A 411 -8.17 15.97 -10.62
N ASP A 412 -8.09 17.30 -10.51
CA ASP A 412 -7.91 17.97 -9.22
C ASP A 412 -9.19 17.84 -8.38
N PHE A 413 -9.08 17.37 -7.14
CA PHE A 413 -10.21 17.21 -6.24
C PHE A 413 -10.79 18.56 -5.74
N LEU A 414 -10.05 19.66 -5.87
CA LEU A 414 -10.51 21.00 -5.52
C LEU A 414 -11.60 21.50 -6.47
N ASP A 415 -11.47 21.20 -7.76
CA ASP A 415 -12.35 21.71 -8.83
C ASP A 415 -13.31 20.66 -9.42
N ASN A 416 -13.17 19.37 -9.05
CA ASN A 416 -13.95 18.30 -9.66
C ASN A 416 -15.39 18.21 -9.12
N GLU A 417 -16.36 18.63 -9.93
CA GLU A 417 -17.81 18.55 -9.62
C GLU A 417 -18.28 17.18 -9.09
N ARG A 418 -17.75 16.07 -9.61
CA ARG A 418 -18.21 14.72 -9.21
C ARG A 418 -17.77 14.41 -7.78
N ILE A 419 -16.57 14.85 -7.41
CA ILE A 419 -16.05 14.76 -6.05
C ILE A 419 -16.79 15.72 -5.12
N ALA A 420 -17.04 16.96 -5.52
CA ALA A 420 -17.89 17.88 -4.75
C ALA A 420 -19.34 17.37 -4.56
N LYS A 421 -19.86 16.53 -5.49
CA LYS A 421 -21.15 15.82 -5.35
C LYS A 421 -21.06 14.56 -4.47
N ALA A 422 -19.86 13.98 -4.28
CA ALA A 422 -19.62 12.88 -3.33
C ALA A 422 -19.38 13.41 -1.90
N LEU A 423 -18.53 14.43 -1.74
CA LEU A 423 -18.18 15.04 -0.44
C LEU A 423 -19.40 15.51 0.35
N ARG A 424 -20.38 16.16 -0.30
CA ARG A 424 -21.63 16.62 0.34
C ARG A 424 -22.48 15.52 1.01
N ARG A 425 -22.22 14.25 0.70
CA ARG A 425 -22.90 13.08 1.31
C ARG A 425 -21.93 12.12 2.01
N ALA A 426 -20.62 12.40 2.00
CA ALA A 426 -19.60 11.55 2.59
C ALA A 426 -19.82 11.35 4.10
N ASP A 427 -19.52 10.16 4.59
CA ASP A 427 -19.49 9.80 6.01
C ASP A 427 -18.05 9.81 6.53
N VAL A 428 -17.12 9.36 5.69
CA VAL A 428 -15.67 9.34 5.95
C VAL A 428 -14.92 9.88 4.74
N VAL A 429 -14.03 10.85 4.96
CA VAL A 429 -13.12 11.41 3.96
C VAL A 429 -11.68 11.14 4.40
N LEU A 430 -10.89 10.46 3.58
CA LEU A 430 -9.45 10.28 3.78
C LEU A 430 -8.67 11.32 2.98
N ILE A 431 -7.62 11.87 3.61
CA ILE A 431 -6.70 12.83 2.99
C ILE A 431 -5.27 12.51 3.44
N ASN A 432 -4.46 11.90 2.58
CA ASN A 432 -3.04 11.62 2.87
C ASN A 432 -2.15 12.88 2.73
N ASN A 433 -2.44 13.91 3.53
CA ASN A 433 -1.77 15.21 3.46
C ASN A 433 -0.33 15.24 3.99
N GLN A 434 0.35 14.08 4.10
CA GLN A 434 1.72 13.97 4.60
C GLN A 434 2.73 14.69 3.70
N ALA A 435 2.59 14.60 2.38
CA ALA A 435 3.41 15.37 1.42
C ALA A 435 2.87 16.79 1.21
N PHE A 436 1.56 17.01 1.34
CA PHE A 436 0.90 18.22 0.86
C PHE A 436 1.45 19.54 1.46
N THR A 437 1.54 20.54 0.59
CA THR A 437 1.94 21.92 0.82
C THR A 437 0.95 22.68 1.71
N PRO A 438 1.37 23.79 2.35
CA PRO A 438 0.45 24.63 3.12
C PRO A 438 -0.69 25.22 2.28
N GLU A 439 -0.45 25.54 1.01
CA GLU A 439 -1.49 26.10 0.12
C GLU A 439 -2.59 25.07 -0.16
N THR A 440 -2.24 23.86 -0.58
CA THR A 440 -3.21 22.80 -0.86
C THR A 440 -3.98 22.40 0.39
N ASN A 441 -3.35 22.36 1.57
CA ASN A 441 -4.07 22.18 2.84
C ASN A 441 -5.06 23.33 3.14
N ASN A 442 -4.68 24.58 2.88
CA ASN A 442 -5.58 25.73 3.04
C ASN A 442 -6.77 25.70 2.06
N ARG A 443 -6.56 25.25 0.82
CA ARG A 443 -7.65 25.07 -0.16
C ARG A 443 -8.59 23.94 0.25
N ILE A 444 -8.05 22.81 0.75
CA ILE A 444 -8.83 21.67 1.27
C ILE A 444 -9.77 22.10 2.40
N ILE A 445 -9.36 23.01 3.29
CA ILE A 445 -10.20 23.51 4.40
C ILE A 445 -11.54 24.10 3.90
N ASN A 446 -11.59 24.64 2.68
CA ASN A 446 -12.84 25.11 2.07
C ASN A 446 -13.74 23.95 1.65
N LEU A 447 -13.21 22.84 1.11
CA LEU A 447 -14.00 21.64 0.82
C LEU A 447 -14.62 21.03 2.09
N LEU A 448 -13.98 21.21 3.25
CA LEU A 448 -14.51 20.75 4.54
C LEU A 448 -15.77 21.53 4.99
N LEU A 449 -16.11 22.65 4.34
CA LEU A 449 -17.38 23.36 4.56
C LEU A 449 -18.58 22.56 4.03
N ASP A 450 -18.45 21.96 2.85
CA ASP A 450 -19.53 21.24 2.15
C ASP A 450 -19.89 19.88 2.78
N LEU A 451 -19.07 19.37 3.71
CA LEU A 451 -19.30 18.09 4.37
C LEU A 451 -20.52 18.13 5.31
N LYS A 452 -21.33 17.06 5.29
CA LYS A 452 -22.48 16.90 6.19
C LYS A 452 -22.07 16.83 7.65
N GLU A 453 -22.94 17.29 8.55
CA GLU A 453 -22.74 17.15 10.00
C GLU A 453 -22.47 15.69 10.39
N GLY A 454 -21.54 15.49 11.32
CA GLY A 454 -21.11 14.16 11.75
C GLY A 454 -20.11 13.44 10.82
N CYS A 455 -19.87 13.93 9.60
CA CYS A 455 -18.82 13.41 8.71
C CYS A 455 -17.45 13.43 9.40
N GLN A 456 -16.65 12.38 9.19
CA GLN A 456 -15.32 12.22 9.76
C GLN A 456 -14.25 12.42 8.69
N ILE A 457 -13.18 13.12 9.03
CA ILE A 457 -12.08 13.46 8.13
C ILE A 457 -10.80 12.87 8.72
N VAL A 458 -10.16 11.97 7.99
CA VAL A 458 -8.96 11.24 8.42
C VAL A 458 -7.75 11.83 7.72
N SER A 459 -6.75 12.29 8.48
CA SER A 459 -5.56 12.96 7.92
C SER A 459 -4.30 12.71 8.73
N LEU A 460 -3.12 12.76 8.10
CA LEU A 460 -1.84 12.55 8.79
C LEU A 460 -1.30 13.84 9.43
N LYS A 461 -1.70 15.01 8.93
CA LYS A 461 -1.52 16.33 9.57
C LYS A 461 -2.89 16.94 9.91
N SER A 462 -3.05 17.44 11.14
CA SER A 462 -4.29 18.13 11.56
C SER A 462 -4.51 19.44 10.79
N PHE A 463 -5.76 19.66 10.35
CA PHE A 463 -6.22 20.95 9.82
C PHE A 463 -6.52 21.98 10.92
N VAL A 464 -6.69 21.54 12.18
CA VAL A 464 -6.87 22.43 13.34
C VAL A 464 -5.53 22.59 14.07
N PRO A 465 -4.99 23.82 14.24
CA PRO A 465 -3.74 24.05 14.95
C PRO A 465 -3.78 23.65 16.43
N THR A 466 -2.67 23.13 16.94
CA THR A 466 -2.53 22.76 18.36
C THR A 466 -2.81 23.96 19.27
N GLY A 467 -3.78 23.81 20.18
CA GLY A 467 -4.17 24.88 21.10
C GLY A 467 -5.06 25.97 20.50
N HIS A 468 -5.58 25.78 19.29
CA HIS A 468 -6.61 26.65 18.70
C HIS A 468 -7.81 26.81 19.64
N LYS A 469 -8.30 28.04 19.78
CA LYS A 469 -9.47 28.39 20.59
C LYS A 469 -10.38 29.33 19.79
N MET A 470 -11.68 29.10 19.93
CA MET A 470 -12.71 29.94 19.32
C MET A 470 -12.76 31.29 20.05
N GLN A 471 -12.78 32.36 19.26
CA GLN A 471 -12.70 33.76 19.68
C GLN A 471 -13.45 34.60 18.66
N ALA A 472 -14.05 35.73 19.05
CA ALA A 472 -14.81 36.59 18.12
C ALA A 472 -14.02 36.94 16.83
N ARG A 473 -12.71 37.19 16.94
CA ARG A 473 -11.81 37.47 15.80
C ARG A 473 -11.56 36.31 14.82
N ASN A 474 -11.91 35.07 15.17
CA ASN A 474 -11.73 33.89 14.33
C ASN A 474 -13.02 33.08 14.12
N LEU A 475 -14.18 33.64 14.51
CA LEU A 475 -15.49 32.97 14.51
C LEU A 475 -15.83 32.31 13.16
N ASN A 476 -15.59 33.03 12.06
CA ASN A 476 -15.91 32.61 10.69
C ASN A 476 -14.91 31.59 10.10
N SER A 477 -13.92 31.10 10.87
CA SER A 477 -12.92 30.16 10.34
C SER A 477 -13.50 28.75 10.24
N PRO A 478 -13.44 28.06 9.07
CA PRO A 478 -14.02 26.72 8.89
C PRO A 478 -13.52 25.67 9.90
N ILE A 479 -12.29 25.83 10.40
CA ILE A 479 -11.67 24.95 11.40
C ILE A 479 -12.42 24.92 12.74
N ASN A 480 -13.29 25.89 13.02
CA ASN A 480 -14.16 25.91 14.20
C ASN A 480 -15.26 24.84 14.13
N LEU A 481 -15.60 24.36 12.94
CA LEU A 481 -16.60 23.30 12.70
C LEU A 481 -16.02 21.89 12.88
N LEU A 482 -14.79 21.77 13.38
CA LEU A 482 -14.07 20.50 13.50
C LEU A 482 -13.76 20.18 14.97
N SER A 483 -14.21 19.01 15.43
CA SER A 483 -13.74 18.39 16.67
C SER A 483 -12.68 17.35 16.33
N VAL A 484 -11.46 17.49 16.83
CA VAL A 484 -10.30 16.71 16.36
C VAL A 484 -9.75 15.82 17.46
N GLU A 485 -9.75 14.51 17.20
CA GLU A 485 -9.03 13.52 17.99
C GLU A 485 -7.69 13.19 17.34
N ARG A 486 -6.67 12.92 18.17
CA ARG A 486 -5.34 12.49 17.74
C ARG A 486 -5.14 11.02 18.09
N HIS A 487 -4.66 10.25 17.13
CA HIS A 487 -4.30 8.85 17.29
C HIS A 487 -2.86 8.61 16.81
N ASN A 488 -2.35 7.41 17.06
CA ASN A 488 -1.03 6.97 16.60
C ASN A 488 -1.17 5.73 15.70
N TYR A 489 -0.32 5.62 14.68
CA TYR A 489 -0.11 4.41 13.88
C TYR A 489 1.29 3.85 14.18
N TRP A 490 1.56 2.60 13.79
CA TRP A 490 2.75 1.85 14.21
C TRP A 490 3.63 1.41 13.02
N SER A 491 4.43 0.36 13.18
CA SER A 491 5.08 -0.33 12.06
C SER A 491 4.04 -0.77 11.03
N ASP A 492 4.49 -1.04 9.80
CA ASP A 492 3.67 -1.71 8.77
C ASP A 492 2.35 -0.98 8.42
N SER A 493 2.28 0.32 8.73
CA SER A 493 1.09 1.16 8.54
C SER A 493 1.18 2.03 7.26
N VAL A 494 2.39 2.36 6.82
CA VAL A 494 2.66 3.24 5.66
C VAL A 494 3.87 2.74 4.86
N SER A 495 3.92 3.01 3.55
CA SER A 495 4.94 2.44 2.66
C SER A 495 6.33 3.10 2.74
N TRP A 496 6.44 4.30 3.32
CA TRP A 496 7.65 5.14 3.27
C TRP A 496 8.48 5.15 4.57
N THR A 497 8.01 4.53 5.64
CA THR A 497 8.76 4.39 6.90
C THR A 497 8.21 3.24 7.73
N ASN A 498 9.09 2.55 8.46
CA ASN A 498 8.67 1.55 9.46
C ASN A 498 8.56 2.15 10.88
N ALA A 499 8.76 3.46 11.03
CA ALA A 499 8.50 4.15 12.29
C ALA A 499 7.01 4.49 12.43
N GLY A 500 6.47 4.25 13.62
CA GLY A 500 5.14 4.73 13.99
C GLY A 500 5.04 6.26 13.94
N GLY A 501 3.82 6.77 13.82
CA GLY A 501 3.54 8.20 13.66
C GLY A 501 2.15 8.57 14.15
N THR A 502 1.64 9.71 13.70
CA THR A 502 0.35 10.27 14.14
C THR A 502 -0.62 10.43 12.99
N TYR A 503 -1.90 10.30 13.30
CA TYR A 503 -2.99 10.73 12.45
C TYR A 503 -4.11 11.34 13.28
N PHE A 504 -5.06 11.96 12.61
CA PHE A 504 -6.14 12.72 13.23
C PHE A 504 -7.46 12.28 12.61
N ILE A 505 -8.49 12.15 13.46
CA ILE A 505 -9.88 12.02 13.03
C ILE A 505 -10.59 13.32 13.44
N ALA A 506 -11.00 14.12 12.46
CA ALA A 506 -11.72 15.36 12.66
C ALA A 506 -13.20 15.16 12.29
N LYS A 507 -14.10 15.28 13.27
CA LYS A 507 -15.54 15.19 13.07
C LYS A 507 -16.14 16.57 12.80
N LYS A 508 -16.95 16.69 11.75
CA LYS A 508 -17.78 17.86 11.45
C LYS A 508 -18.84 18.03 12.54
N ASP A 509 -18.82 19.17 13.20
CA ASP A 509 -19.71 19.53 14.31
C ASP A 509 -19.89 21.06 14.40
N SER A 510 -21.04 21.56 13.92
CA SER A 510 -21.41 22.98 14.09
C SER A 510 -22.07 23.32 15.43
N SER A 511 -22.34 22.35 16.32
CA SER A 511 -23.00 22.63 17.60
C SER A 511 -22.14 23.53 18.50
N ARG A 512 -20.81 23.29 18.49
CA ARG A 512 -19.81 24.07 19.22
C ARG A 512 -19.73 25.53 18.74
N LEU A 513 -19.89 25.76 17.43
CA LEU A 513 -19.92 27.12 16.87
C LEU A 513 -21.20 27.87 17.23
N ARG A 514 -22.36 27.19 17.18
CA ARG A 514 -23.64 27.75 17.63
C ARG A 514 -23.60 28.12 19.10
N ALA A 515 -23.28 27.18 19.99
CA ALA A 515 -23.20 27.44 21.42
C ALA A 515 -22.21 28.57 21.80
N PHE A 516 -21.08 28.68 21.08
CA PHE A 516 -20.15 29.81 21.27
C PHE A 516 -20.73 31.15 20.78
N SER A 517 -21.39 31.16 19.62
CA SER A 517 -22.10 32.34 19.11
C SER A 517 -23.20 32.79 20.07
N ASP A 518 -24.01 31.85 20.57
CA ASP A 518 -25.08 32.12 21.52
C ASP A 518 -24.53 32.73 22.83
N SER A 519 -23.32 32.30 23.26
CA SER A 519 -22.60 32.87 24.41
C SER A 519 -21.89 34.22 24.16
N LEU A 520 -22.05 34.83 22.97
CA LEU A 520 -21.59 36.19 22.67
C LEU A 520 -22.75 37.19 22.51
N TYR A 521 -24.00 36.70 22.45
CA TYR A 521 -25.21 37.51 22.33
C TYR A 521 -26.11 37.45 23.58
N ASN A 522 -25.73 36.65 24.58
CA ASN A 522 -26.26 36.67 25.96
C ASN A 522 -25.17 37.13 26.93
#